data_AF-A0A9E1WGC0-F1
#
_entry.id   AF-A0A9E1WGC0-F1
#
_cell.length_a   1.000
_cell.length_b   1.000
_cell.length_c   1.000
_cell.angle_alpha   90.00
_cell.angle_beta   90.00
_cell.angle_gamma   90.00
#
_symmetry.space_group_name_H-M   'P 1'
#
loop_
_entity.id
_entity.type
_entity.pdbx_description
1 polymer ?
#
loop_
_entity_poly.entity_id
_entity_poly.type
_entity_poly.pdbx_seq_one_letter_code
_entity_poly.pdbx_strand_id
1 'polypeptide(L)'
;MKELVAKVISEAKLANSSIHGVSHWQTVERNGTYLCQFNSADIQVVQLFALFHDSKREDDHRDLEHGPRAEKYLRTISQLVPLNAVQFEDLCV
;
A
#
# COMPACT_ATOMS: atom_id res chain seq x y z
N MET A 1 12.49 0.98 -6.35
CA MET A 1 11.63 1.38 -5.22
C MET A 1 11.19 2.85 -5.25
N LYS A 2 12.10 3.83 -5.32
CA LYS A 2 11.73 5.26 -5.36
C LYS A 2 10.73 5.61 -6.46
N GLU A 3 10.91 5.05 -7.65
CA GLU A 3 9.99 5.26 -8.80
C GLU A 3 8.59 4.72 -8.54
N LEU A 4 8.46 3.52 -7.95
CA LEU A 4 7.17 2.95 -7.58
C LEU A 4 6.45 3.86 -6.57
N VAL A 5 7.15 4.26 -5.50
CA VAL A 5 6.58 5.13 -4.47
C VAL A 5 6.11 6.46 -5.07
N ALA A 6 6.94 7.10 -5.89
CA ALA A 6 6.59 8.35 -6.56
C ALA A 6 5.37 8.19 -7.47
N LYS A 7 5.30 7.12 -8.25
CA LYS A 7 4.16 6.80 -9.10
C LYS A 7 2.88 6.65 -8.27
N VAL A 8 2.89 5.82 -7.23
CA VAL A 8 1.71 5.57 -6.38
C VAL A 8 1.21 6.85 -5.73
N ILE A 9 2.11 7.64 -5.14
CA ILE A 9 1.76 8.93 -4.52
C ILE A 9 1.17 9.89 -5.56
N SER A 10 1.76 9.98 -6.76
CA SER A 10 1.29 10.90 -7.80
C SER A 10 -0.10 10.57 -8.35
N GLU A 11 -0.50 9.30 -8.30
CA GLU A 11 -1.80 8.83 -8.79
C GLU A 11 -2.88 8.76 -7.71
N ALA A 12 -2.50 8.90 -6.44
CA ALA A 12 -3.44 8.81 -5.34
C ALA A 12 -4.19 10.13 -5.17
N LYS A 13 -5.51 10.06 -5.32
CA LYS A 13 -6.41 11.23 -5.18
C LYS A 13 -6.26 11.92 -3.82
N LEU A 14 -6.02 11.14 -2.76
CA LEU A 14 -5.93 11.62 -1.39
C LEU A 14 -4.51 11.66 -0.83
N ALA A 15 -3.47 11.73 -1.68
CA ALA A 15 -2.08 11.76 -1.23
C ALA A 15 -1.80 12.82 -0.13
N ASN A 16 -2.48 13.97 -0.20
CA ASN A 16 -2.35 15.08 0.74
C ASN A 16 -3.44 15.12 1.84
N SER A 17 -4.30 14.11 1.95
CA SER A 17 -5.30 14.03 3.02
C SER A 17 -4.62 13.99 4.40
N SER A 18 -5.20 14.72 5.36
CA SER A 18 -4.75 14.69 6.76
C SER A 18 -5.18 13.43 7.52
N ILE A 19 -6.07 12.61 6.92
CA ILE A 19 -6.64 11.41 7.55
C ILE A 19 -6.08 10.16 6.88
N HIS A 20 -6.15 10.09 5.54
CA HIS A 20 -5.77 8.90 4.76
C HIS A 20 -4.67 9.17 3.73
N GLY A 21 -3.94 10.28 3.84
CA GLY A 21 -2.83 10.62 2.93
C GLY A 21 -1.50 9.97 3.30
N VAL A 22 -0.42 10.38 2.63
CA VAL A 22 0.91 9.76 2.76
C VAL A 22 1.43 9.72 4.20
N SER A 23 1.09 10.73 5.03
CA SER A 23 1.46 10.75 6.45
C SER A 23 0.84 9.59 7.25
N HIS A 24 -0.40 9.21 6.92
CA HIS A 24 -1.07 8.02 7.45
C HIS A 24 -0.33 6.75 7.01
N TRP A 25 -0.01 6.64 5.72
CA TRP A 25 0.66 5.46 5.17
C TRP A 25 2.04 5.22 5.80
N GLN A 26 2.82 6.28 6.01
CA GLN A 26 4.10 6.22 6.72
C GLN A 26 3.95 5.73 8.17
N THR A 27 2.86 6.11 8.84
CA THR A 27 2.55 5.62 10.19
C THR A 27 2.20 4.14 10.19
N VAL A 28 1.44 3.68 9.19
CA VAL A 28 1.14 2.25 8.98
C VAL A 28 2.42 1.46 8.71
N GLU A 29 3.29 1.95 7.83
CA GLU A 29 4.58 1.32 7.51
C GLU A 29 5.46 1.18 8.75
N ARG A 30 5.61 2.26 9.53
CA ARG A 30 6.42 2.27 10.76
C ARG A 30 5.89 1.25 11.77
N ASN A 31 4.58 1.23 12.00
CA ASN A 31 3.97 0.34 12.98
C ASN A 31 4.03 -1.12 12.50
N GLY A 32 3.73 -1.38 11.23
CA GLY A 32 3.81 -2.71 10.63
C GLY A 32 5.23 -3.27 10.68
N THR A 33 6.23 -2.47 10.30
CA THR A 33 7.64 -2.84 10.37
C THR A 33 8.09 -3.18 11.79
N TYR A 34 7.64 -2.41 12.79
CA TYR A 34 7.89 -2.71 14.20
C TYR A 34 7.27 -4.05 14.61
N LEU A 35 6.02 -4.32 14.23
CA LEU A 35 5.33 -5.57 14.57
C LEU A 35 5.99 -6.80 13.93
N CYS A 36 6.58 -6.67 12.73
CA CYS A 36 7.34 -7.75 12.08
C CYS A 36 8.52 -8.24 12.94
N GLN A 37 9.03 -7.46 13.89
CA GLN A 37 10.10 -7.90 14.79
C GLN A 37 9.65 -9.00 15.78
N PHE A 38 8.34 -9.18 15.94
CA PHE A 38 7.74 -10.07 16.94
C PHE A 38 6.98 -11.24 16.31
N ASN A 39 7.02 -11.38 14.98
CA ASN A 39 6.34 -12.44 14.26
C ASN A 39 7.10 -12.81 12.98
N SER A 40 6.52 -13.71 12.18
CA SER A 40 7.11 -14.20 10.92
C SER A 40 6.54 -13.51 9.67
N ALA A 41 5.92 -12.34 9.81
CA ALA A 41 5.36 -11.62 8.67
C ALA A 41 6.47 -11.15 7.72
N ASP A 42 6.21 -11.19 6.43
CA ASP A 42 7.13 -10.70 5.42
C ASP A 42 7.16 -9.17 5.43
N ILE A 43 8.30 -8.62 5.86
CA ILE A 43 8.51 -7.16 5.97
C ILE A 43 8.31 -6.43 4.64
N GLN A 44 8.65 -7.04 3.49
CA GLN A 44 8.49 -6.39 2.18
C GLN A 44 7.02 -6.29 1.80
N VAL A 45 6.23 -7.34 2.07
CA VAL A 45 4.77 -7.32 1.87
C VAL A 45 4.13 -6.27 2.76
N VAL A 46 4.52 -6.18 4.03
CA VAL A 46 3.98 -5.19 4.98
C VAL A 46 4.29 -3.75 4.57
N GLN A 47 5.51 -3.46 4.12
CA GLN A 47 5.88 -2.13 3.63
C GLN A 47 5.09 -1.74 2.36
N LEU A 48 4.91 -2.69 1.44
CA LEU A 48 4.11 -2.42 0.23
C LEU A 48 2.62 -2.32 0.56
N PHE A 49 2.09 -3.12 1.47
CA PHE A 49 0.72 -2.98 1.96
C PHE A 49 0.47 -1.56 2.49
N ALA A 50 1.38 -1.03 3.32
CA ALA A 50 1.29 0.34 3.81
C ALA A 50 1.25 1.38 2.67
N LEU A 51 2.03 1.18 1.60
CA LEU A 51 2.02 2.05 0.43
C LEU A 51 0.69 1.99 -0.37
N PHE A 52 0.07 0.82 -0.47
CA PHE A 52 -1.05 0.59 -1.40
C PHE A 52 -2.44 0.63 -0.78
N HIS A 53 -2.62 0.23 0.48
CA HIS A 53 -3.94 -0.03 1.10
C HIS A 53 -4.95 1.10 0.88
N ASP A 54 -4.51 2.35 1.05
CA ASP A 54 -5.33 3.55 0.91
C ASP A 54 -5.05 4.35 -0.38
N SER A 55 -4.13 3.86 -1.23
CA SER A 55 -3.68 4.58 -2.43
C SER A 55 -4.77 4.80 -3.48
N LYS A 56 -5.84 4.00 -3.43
CA LYS A 56 -7.00 4.08 -4.34
C LYS A 56 -8.29 4.45 -3.61
N ARG A 57 -8.19 5.20 -2.50
CA ARG A 57 -9.34 5.90 -1.94
C ARG A 57 -9.84 7.01 -2.87
N GLU A 58 -11.16 7.17 -2.91
CA GLU A 58 -11.84 8.25 -3.63
C GLU A 58 -12.30 9.38 -2.68
N ASP A 59 -12.52 9.08 -1.41
CA ASP A 59 -12.87 10.04 -0.35
C ASP A 59 -12.38 9.58 1.04
N ASP A 60 -12.47 10.47 2.03
CA ASP A 60 -12.09 10.22 3.42
C ASP A 60 -13.21 9.58 4.26
N HIS A 61 -14.33 9.18 3.65
CA HIS A 61 -15.41 8.49 4.34
C HIS A 61 -15.11 6.99 4.37
N ARG A 62 -16.17 6.17 4.32
CA ARG A 62 -16.04 4.72 4.47
C ARG A 62 -15.35 4.07 3.28
N ASP A 63 -15.61 4.59 2.08
CA ASP A 63 -15.08 4.14 0.80
C ASP A 63 -14.75 2.64 0.73
N LEU A 64 -15.76 1.78 0.80
CA LEU A 64 -15.56 0.33 0.96
C LEU A 64 -14.76 -0.33 -0.16
N GLU A 65 -14.70 0.29 -1.33
CA GLU A 65 -14.08 -0.25 -2.53
C GLU A 65 -12.58 0.14 -2.68
N HIS A 66 -12.00 0.89 -1.72
CA HIS A 66 -10.60 1.29 -1.79
C HIS A 66 -9.62 0.11 -1.89
N GLY A 67 -9.85 -0.95 -1.10
CA GLY A 67 -9.08 -2.19 -1.13
C GLY A 67 -9.15 -2.90 -2.49
N PRO A 68 -10.35 -3.29 -2.98
CA PRO A 68 -10.50 -3.89 -4.31
C PRO A 68 -9.93 -3.05 -5.46
N ARG A 69 -10.06 -1.71 -5.39
CA ARG A 69 -9.42 -0.83 -6.39
C ARG A 69 -7.89 -0.84 -6.28
N ALA A 70 -7.33 -0.90 -5.06
CA ALA A 70 -5.89 -1.01 -4.85
C ALA A 70 -5.34 -2.34 -5.39
N GLU A 71 -6.03 -3.46 -5.15
CA GLU A 71 -5.69 -4.77 -5.72
C GLU A 71 -5.73 -4.76 -7.25
N LYS A 72 -6.83 -4.27 -7.83
CA LYS A 72 -6.96 -4.13 -9.30
C LYS A 72 -5.83 -3.28 -9.86
N TYR A 73 -5.47 -2.19 -9.19
CA TYR A 73 -4.36 -1.34 -9.60
C TYR A 73 -3.01 -2.07 -9.49
N LEU A 74 -2.72 -2.74 -8.38
CA LEU A 74 -1.51 -3.55 -8.18
C LEU A 74 -1.29 -4.52 -9.34
N ARG A 75 -2.35 -5.20 -9.79
CA ARG A 75 -2.28 -6.14 -10.93
C ARG A 75 -1.91 -5.44 -12.25
N THR A 76 -2.26 -4.17 -12.45
CA THR A 76 -1.87 -3.41 -13.65
C THR A 76 -0.41 -2.96 -13.66
N ILE A 77 0.22 -2.87 -12.49
CA ILE A 77 1.61 -2.43 -12.33
C ILE A 77 2.53 -3.52 -11.77
N SER A 78 2.13 -4.79 -11.84
CA SER A 78 2.83 -5.92 -11.20
C SER A 78 4.31 -6.02 -11.56
N GLN A 79 4.69 -5.65 -12.78
CA GLN A 79 6.09 -5.61 -13.25
C GLN A 79 6.97 -4.59 -12.50
N LEU A 80 6.36 -3.59 -11.85
CA LEU A 80 7.07 -2.57 -11.05
C LEU A 80 7.13 -2.93 -9.56
N VAL A 81 6.38 -3.95 -9.13
CA VAL A 81 6.31 -4.39 -7.73
C VAL A 81 7.41 -5.44 -7.52
N PRO A 82 8.42 -5.17 -6.68
CA PRO A 82 9.61 -6.02 -6.55
C PRO A 82 9.35 -7.22 -5.61
N LEU A 83 8.32 -8.00 -5.88
CA LEU A 83 7.93 -9.18 -5.12
C LEU A 83 7.96 -10.43 -6.01
N ASN A 84 8.22 -11.59 -5.41
CA ASN A 84 7.96 -12.86 -6.09
C ASN A 84 6.45 -13.14 -6.15
N ALA A 85 6.04 -14.16 -6.90
CA ALA A 85 4.62 -14.46 -7.12
C ALA A 85 3.84 -14.76 -5.83
N VAL A 86 4.46 -15.43 -4.86
CA VAL A 86 3.80 -15.75 -3.57
C VAL A 86 3.59 -14.48 -2.76
N GLN A 87 4.64 -13.68 -2.59
CA GLN A 87 4.57 -12.41 -1.88
C GLN A 87 3.59 -11.43 -2.56
N PHE A 88 3.53 -11.43 -3.89
CA PHE A 88 2.62 -10.56 -4.64
C PHE A 88 1.15 -10.93 -4.38
N GLU A 89 0.83 -12.23 -4.32
CA GLU A 89 -0.52 -12.64 -3.95
C GLU A 89 -0.80 -12.37 -2.46
N ASP A 90 0.17 -12.55 -1.55
CA ASP A 90 0.03 -12.13 -0.14
C ASP A 90 -0.28 -10.63 0.01
N LEU A 91 0.25 -9.79 -0.89
CA LEU A 91 -0.04 -8.35 -0.95
C LEU A 91 -1.45 -8.04 -1.49
N CYS A 92 -2.04 -8.95 -2.27
CA CYS A 92 -3.34 -8.76 -2.92
C CYS A 92 -4.53 -9.31 -2.10
N VAL A 93 -4.27 -9.87 -0.91
CA VAL A 93 -5.31 -10.41 -0.01
C VAL A 93 -5.96 -9.32 0.84
#